data_AF-A0A5D4ME24-F1
#
_entry.id   AF-A0A5D4ME24-F1
#
_cell.length_a   1.000
_cell.length_b   1.000
_cell.length_c   1.000
_cell.angle_alpha   90.00
_cell.angle_beta   90.00
_cell.angle_gamma   90.00
#
_symmetry.space_group_name_H-M   'P 1'
#
loop_
_entity.id
_entity.type
_entity.pdbx_description
1 polymer ?
#
loop_
_entity_poly.entity_id
_entity_poly.type
_entity_poly.pdbx_seq_one_letter_code
_entity_poly.pdbx_strand_id
1 'polypeptide(L)'
;MTLYQNTNHLEEQEIVNELLTTITRNAEIINLYSNLANAAPNQEHQSVLLDAMRCKDTYSRPFIDLFIQTTGQQPACQVKQIAFTNYQDGLERVFQAEFDHSEEYRSNFFGTLNPIMQNAFLYAFAGQRDNALRLNYLRWDAARRLQDKGSTPFVVNIEEAAIENDTFRTALWTGDHLQVTLMSIDVGDDIGLEVHPTTDQFIRIEEGQGLVEMGDTQNNLSFRQNAYADYAVMIPAGMWHNITNTGDIPMKVYAIYAPPEHPFGTVHETKADAIAAEG
;
A
#
# COMPACT_ATOMS: atom_id res chain seq x y z
N MET A 1 -11.58 19.34 54.62
CA MET A 1 -10.25 19.00 54.09
C MET A 1 -10.25 17.75 53.21
N THR A 2 -11.12 16.77 53.44
CA THR A 2 -11.19 15.50 52.69
C THR A 2 -11.83 15.59 51.29
N LEU A 3 -12.76 16.52 51.04
CA LEU A 3 -13.38 16.69 49.71
C LEU A 3 -12.41 17.31 48.67
N TYR A 4 -11.58 18.28 49.08
CA TYR A 4 -10.61 18.95 48.21
C TYR A 4 -9.42 18.07 47.80
N GLN A 5 -9.02 17.11 48.63
CA GLN A 5 -7.95 16.15 48.28
C GLN A 5 -8.44 15.08 47.30
N ASN A 6 -9.72 14.70 47.38
CA ASN A 6 -10.33 13.73 46.47
C ASN A 6 -10.56 14.30 45.06
N THR A 7 -10.93 15.59 44.94
CA THR A 7 -11.12 16.23 43.63
C THR A 7 -9.81 16.40 42.87
N ASN A 8 -8.72 16.79 43.53
CA ASN A 8 -7.41 16.93 42.89
C ASN A 8 -6.86 15.59 42.39
N HIS A 9 -7.08 14.51 43.13
CA HIS A 9 -6.60 13.18 42.75
C HIS A 9 -7.38 12.60 41.53
N LEU A 10 -8.66 12.95 41.39
CA LEU A 10 -9.48 12.57 40.25
C LEU A 10 -9.06 13.33 38.98
N GLU A 11 -8.83 14.65 39.08
CA GLU A 11 -8.36 15.47 37.95
C GLU A 11 -6.97 15.04 37.44
N GLU A 12 -6.06 14.71 38.35
CA GLU A 12 -4.71 14.23 37.99
C GLU A 12 -4.77 12.86 37.29
N GLN A 13 -5.68 11.99 37.70
CA GLN A 13 -5.87 10.68 37.08
C GLN A 13 -6.51 10.78 35.69
N GLU A 14 -7.43 11.72 35.47
CA GLU A 14 -7.98 12.04 34.14
C GLU A 14 -6.89 12.53 33.18
N ILE A 15 -6.01 13.42 33.63
CA ILE A 15 -4.87 13.92 32.84
C ILE A 15 -3.94 12.77 32.43
N VAL A 16 -3.58 11.90 33.38
CA VAL A 16 -2.70 10.76 33.11
C VAL A 16 -3.32 9.80 32.09
N ASN A 17 -4.62 9.52 32.21
CA ASN A 17 -5.35 8.66 31.27
C ASN A 17 -5.40 9.27 29.86
N GLU A 18 -5.63 10.58 29.75
CA GLU A 18 -5.64 11.30 28.48
C GLU A 18 -4.27 11.28 27.81
N LEU A 19 -3.20 11.54 28.57
CA LEU A 19 -1.83 11.45 28.09
C LEU A 19 -1.50 10.04 27.60
N LEU A 20 -1.82 9.01 28.39
CA LEU A 20 -1.56 7.63 28.00
C LEU A 20 -2.30 7.24 26.71
N THR A 21 -3.56 7.70 26.57
CA THR A 21 -4.38 7.47 25.37
C THR A 21 -3.73 8.14 24.16
N THR A 22 -3.38 9.42 24.28
CA THR A 22 -2.72 10.20 23.23
C THR A 22 -1.37 9.59 22.82
N ILE A 23 -0.52 9.21 23.77
CA ILE A 23 0.79 8.58 23.51
C ILE A 23 0.59 7.23 22.80
N THR A 24 -0.36 6.41 23.25
CA THR A 24 -0.64 5.11 22.63
C THR A 24 -1.08 5.29 21.18
N ARG A 25 -1.98 6.24 20.90
CA ARG A 25 -2.46 6.51 19.54
C ARG A 25 -1.36 7.04 18.62
N ASN A 26 -0.48 7.89 19.14
CA ASN A 26 0.72 8.32 18.43
C ASN A 26 1.65 7.16 18.07
N ALA A 27 1.87 6.25 19.01
CA ALA A 27 2.70 5.06 18.79
C ALA A 27 2.08 4.12 17.74
N GLU A 28 0.75 3.97 17.71
CA GLU A 28 0.03 3.21 16.66
C GLU A 28 0.26 3.80 15.27
N ILE A 29 0.15 5.12 15.12
CA ILE A 29 0.38 5.81 13.85
C ILE A 29 1.85 5.74 13.41
N ILE A 30 2.80 5.91 14.35
CA ILE A 30 4.24 5.76 14.09
C ILE A 30 4.56 4.35 13.59
N ASN A 31 3.98 3.33 14.23
CA ASN A 31 4.13 1.94 13.80
C ASN A 31 3.54 1.72 12.39
N LEU A 32 2.39 2.32 12.08
CA LEU A 32 1.78 2.26 10.75
C LEU A 32 2.69 2.90 9.67
N TYR A 33 3.27 4.08 9.94
CA TYR A 33 4.25 4.68 9.03
C TYR A 33 5.46 3.76 8.80
N SER A 34 5.98 3.13 9.86
CA SER A 34 7.11 2.20 9.72
C SER A 34 6.77 1.00 8.85
N ASN A 35 5.58 0.42 9.01
CA ASN A 35 5.13 -0.72 8.20
C ASN A 35 4.94 -0.31 6.73
N LEU A 36 4.38 0.87 6.48
CA LEU A 36 4.24 1.41 5.13
C LEU A 36 5.60 1.72 4.49
N ALA A 37 6.57 2.22 5.25
CA ALA A 37 7.90 2.49 4.74
C ALA A 37 8.63 1.20 4.31
N ASN A 38 8.36 0.08 4.98
CA ASN A 38 8.86 -1.23 4.59
C ASN A 38 8.15 -1.78 3.34
N ALA A 39 6.85 -1.48 3.18
CA ALA A 39 6.05 -1.87 2.02
C ALA A 39 6.10 -0.85 0.87
N ALA A 40 6.96 0.17 0.95
CA ALA A 40 7.00 1.23 -0.03
C ALA A 40 7.50 0.71 -1.39
N PRO A 41 6.86 1.10 -2.50
CA PRO A 41 7.19 0.57 -3.83
C PRO A 41 8.53 1.10 -4.36
N ASN A 42 9.04 2.20 -3.79
CA ASN A 42 10.32 2.78 -4.16
C ASN A 42 10.93 3.60 -3.01
N GLN A 43 12.18 4.00 -3.21
CA GLN A 43 12.96 4.74 -2.22
C GLN A 43 12.38 6.13 -1.91
N GLU A 44 11.73 6.79 -2.88
CA GLU A 44 11.12 8.11 -2.68
C GLU A 44 9.95 8.01 -1.69
N HIS A 45 9.02 7.09 -1.96
CA HIS A 45 7.90 6.81 -1.07
C HIS A 45 8.36 6.40 0.33
N GLN A 46 9.37 5.54 0.41
CA GLN A 46 9.96 5.13 1.69
C GLN A 46 10.51 6.34 2.46
N SER A 47 11.28 7.20 1.80
CA SER A 47 11.86 8.38 2.44
C SER A 47 10.80 9.33 2.99
N VAL A 48 9.75 9.61 2.20
CA VAL A 48 8.65 10.50 2.61
C VAL A 48 7.89 9.93 3.82
N LEU A 49 7.65 8.61 3.85
CA LEU A 49 7.01 7.93 4.99
C LEU A 49 7.88 7.98 6.24
N LEU A 50 9.19 7.75 6.12
CA LEU A 50 10.13 7.86 7.24
C LEU A 50 10.25 9.30 7.75
N ASP A 51 10.17 10.30 6.88
CA ASP A 51 10.09 11.71 7.27
C ASP A 51 8.80 12.03 8.03
N ALA A 52 7.66 11.53 7.56
CA ALA A 52 6.37 11.68 8.24
C ALA A 52 6.37 11.00 9.62
N MET A 53 6.99 9.82 9.73
CA MET A 53 7.20 9.11 10.98
C MET A 53 8.06 9.91 11.97
N ARG A 54 9.22 10.42 11.52
CA ARG A 54 10.11 11.26 12.35
C ARG A 54 9.44 12.55 12.81
N CYS A 55 8.65 13.16 11.92
CA CYS A 55 7.81 14.31 12.24
C CYS A 55 6.87 13.94 13.40
N LYS A 56 6.09 12.86 13.23
CA LYS A 56 5.14 12.40 14.26
C LYS A 56 5.81 12.09 15.60
N ASP A 57 6.96 11.41 15.60
CA ASP A 57 7.75 11.15 16.81
C ASP A 57 8.10 12.46 17.54
N THR A 58 8.65 13.44 16.81
CA THR A 58 9.07 14.73 17.36
C THR A 58 7.91 15.46 18.03
N TYR A 59 6.75 15.50 17.36
CA TYR A 59 5.55 16.17 17.86
C TYR A 59 4.84 15.40 19.00
N SER A 60 5.20 14.13 19.22
CA SER A 60 4.65 13.30 20.29
C SER A 60 5.41 13.44 21.62
N ARG A 61 6.67 13.89 21.59
CA ARG A 61 7.55 13.97 22.78
C ARG A 61 6.98 14.78 23.95
N PRO A 62 6.32 15.94 23.74
CA PRO A 62 5.78 16.71 24.85
C PRO A 62 4.77 15.92 25.70
N PHE A 63 4.00 15.01 25.11
CA PHE A 63 3.06 14.17 25.85
C PHE A 63 3.79 13.13 26.72
N ILE A 64 4.84 12.52 26.19
CA ILE A 64 5.68 11.55 26.91
C ILE A 64 6.39 12.24 28.08
N ASP A 65 6.99 13.39 27.84
CA ASP A 65 7.68 14.18 28.87
C ASP A 65 6.71 14.58 29.98
N LEU A 66 5.50 15.04 29.63
CA LEU A 66 4.48 15.41 30.60
C LEU A 66 3.98 14.19 31.40
N PHE A 67 3.77 13.04 30.75
CA PHE A 67 3.40 11.80 31.43
C PHE A 67 4.45 11.38 32.47
N ILE A 68 5.73 11.41 32.10
CA ILE A 68 6.84 11.07 33.01
C ILE A 68 6.92 12.08 34.16
N GLN A 69 6.75 13.38 33.88
CA GLN A 69 6.76 14.42 34.90
C GLN A 69 5.62 14.25 35.91
N THR A 70 4.43 13.84 35.46
CA THR A 70 3.27 13.62 36.33
C THR A 70 3.35 12.32 37.11
N THR A 71 3.79 11.22 36.48
CA THR A 71 3.70 9.87 37.08
C THR A 71 5.01 9.35 37.67
N GLY A 72 6.15 9.91 37.26
CA GLY A 72 7.48 9.39 37.54
C GLY A 72 7.82 8.08 36.80
N GLN A 73 6.97 7.64 35.87
CA GLN A 73 7.10 6.36 35.17
C GLN A 73 7.07 6.54 33.65
N GLN A 74 7.64 5.56 32.93
CA GLN A 74 7.51 5.48 31.48
C GLN A 74 6.08 5.04 31.12
N PRO A 75 5.49 5.56 30.02
CA PRO A 75 4.16 5.15 29.58
C PRO A 75 4.17 3.69 29.10
N ALA A 76 3.28 2.88 29.66
CA ALA A 76 3.11 1.48 29.27
C ALA A 76 2.06 1.36 28.14
N CYS A 77 2.48 1.55 26.90
CA CYS A 77 1.58 1.50 25.74
C CYS A 77 1.36 0.08 25.22
N GLN A 78 0.10 -0.26 24.94
CA GLN A 78 -0.26 -1.46 24.16
C GLN A 78 -0.55 -1.03 22.72
N VAL A 79 0.48 -1.03 21.88
CA VAL A 79 0.37 -0.57 20.49
C VAL A 79 -0.34 -1.62 19.64
N LYS A 80 -1.49 -1.27 19.06
CA LYS A 80 -2.18 -2.13 18.10
C LYS A 80 -1.55 -1.97 16.71
N GLN A 81 -1.38 -3.08 16.01
CA GLN A 81 -0.98 -3.05 14.62
C GLN A 81 -2.20 -2.79 13.73
N ILE A 82 -2.11 -1.75 12.90
CA ILE A 82 -3.11 -1.46 11.87
C ILE A 82 -2.69 -2.23 10.62
N ALA A 83 -3.41 -3.31 10.31
CA ALA A 83 -3.19 -4.10 9.10
C ALA A 83 -3.77 -3.39 7.86
N PHE A 84 -3.14 -3.62 6.71
CA PHE A 84 -3.61 -3.19 5.40
C PHE A 84 -3.44 -4.32 4.39
N THR A 85 -4.26 -4.33 3.34
CA THR A 85 -4.25 -5.38 2.31
C THR A 85 -3.21 -5.12 1.23
N ASN A 86 -2.97 -3.86 0.90
CA ASN A 86 -1.95 -3.42 -0.05
C ASN A 86 -1.43 -2.02 0.31
N TYR A 87 -0.42 -1.57 -0.44
CA TYR A 87 0.24 -0.29 -0.20
C TYR A 87 -0.73 0.91 -0.27
N GLN A 88 -1.65 0.93 -1.23
CA GLN A 88 -2.64 2.02 -1.38
C GLN A 88 -3.67 2.03 -0.23
N ASP A 89 -4.19 0.88 0.17
CA ASP A 89 -5.05 0.73 1.37
C ASP A 89 -4.30 1.18 2.63
N GLY A 90 -3.02 0.86 2.75
CA GLY A 90 -2.17 1.34 3.83
C GLY A 90 -2.06 2.87 3.87
N LEU A 91 -1.83 3.51 2.72
CA LEU A 91 -1.82 4.97 2.59
C LEU A 91 -3.15 5.61 2.98
N GLU A 92 -4.28 4.98 2.63
CA GLU A 92 -5.61 5.44 3.05
C GLU A 92 -5.80 5.33 4.56
N ARG A 93 -5.41 4.20 5.16
CA ARG A 93 -5.53 3.97 6.60
C ARG A 93 -4.70 4.94 7.42
N VAL A 94 -3.47 5.24 7.02
CA VAL A 94 -2.63 6.21 7.75
C VAL A 94 -3.18 7.63 7.58
N PHE A 95 -3.72 7.96 6.41
CA PHE A 95 -4.38 9.24 6.18
C PHE A 95 -5.60 9.40 7.08
N GLN A 96 -6.48 8.40 7.14
CA GLN A 96 -7.65 8.41 8.02
C GLN A 96 -7.24 8.46 9.50
N ALA A 97 -6.24 7.68 9.91
CA ALA A 97 -5.77 7.67 11.30
C ALA A 97 -5.17 9.02 11.71
N GLU A 98 -4.42 9.69 10.84
CA GLU A 98 -3.89 11.03 11.09
C GLU A 98 -5.01 12.08 11.14
N PHE A 99 -6.01 11.97 10.26
CA PHE A 99 -7.18 12.84 10.23
C PHE A 99 -8.00 12.73 11.51
N ASP A 100 -8.39 11.50 11.90
CA ASP A 100 -9.15 11.25 13.12
C ASP A 100 -8.40 11.77 14.35
N HIS A 101 -7.10 11.50 14.41
CA HIS A 101 -6.28 11.95 15.53
C HIS A 101 -6.10 13.48 15.57
N SER A 102 -6.20 14.16 14.42
CA SER A 102 -6.20 15.63 14.39
C SER A 102 -7.44 16.24 15.03
N GLU A 103 -8.59 15.60 14.85
CA GLU A 103 -9.83 16.01 15.50
C GLU A 103 -9.79 15.72 17.01
N GLU A 104 -9.16 14.61 17.41
CA GLU A 104 -8.91 14.30 18.83
C GLU A 104 -8.04 15.37 19.50
N TYR A 105 -6.90 15.74 18.89
CA TYR A 105 -6.07 16.85 19.40
C TYR A 105 -6.84 18.15 19.53
N ARG A 106 -7.63 18.49 18.51
CA ARG A 106 -8.44 19.71 18.51
C ARG A 106 -9.48 19.67 19.64
N SER A 107 -10.17 18.54 19.81
CA SER A 107 -11.14 18.34 20.89
C SER A 107 -10.47 18.48 22.26
N ASN A 108 -9.35 17.79 22.47
CA ASN A 108 -8.63 17.77 23.74
C ASN A 108 -8.01 19.12 24.10
N PHE A 109 -7.56 19.88 23.10
CA PHE A 109 -7.13 21.27 23.27
C PHE A 109 -8.22 22.14 23.90
N PHE A 110 -9.48 22.01 23.45
CA PHE A 110 -10.60 22.76 24.00
C PHE A 110 -11.16 22.15 25.30
N GLY A 111 -10.94 20.86 25.54
CA GLY A 111 -11.44 20.14 26.71
C GLY A 111 -10.60 20.29 27.97
N THR A 112 -9.28 20.52 27.84
CA THR A 112 -8.38 20.62 28.99
C THR A 112 -8.22 22.06 29.49
N LEU A 113 -8.15 22.23 30.82
CA LEU A 113 -7.81 23.50 31.47
C LEU A 113 -6.30 23.64 31.75
N ASN A 114 -5.50 22.61 31.45
CA ASN A 114 -4.06 22.62 31.71
C ASN A 114 -3.30 23.33 30.56
N PRO A 115 -2.64 24.48 30.80
CA PRO A 115 -1.96 25.24 29.74
C PRO A 115 -0.78 24.50 29.09
N ILE A 116 -0.13 23.60 29.81
CA ILE A 116 0.98 22.78 29.28
C ILE A 116 0.41 21.75 28.30
N MET A 117 -0.70 21.09 28.64
CA MET A 117 -1.39 20.18 27.72
C MET A 117 -1.92 20.91 26.50
N GLN A 118 -2.53 22.09 26.67
CA GLN A 118 -2.99 22.91 25.55
C GLN A 118 -1.84 23.23 24.57
N ASN A 119 -0.67 23.61 25.08
CA ASN A 119 0.49 23.86 24.24
C ASN A 119 1.01 22.58 23.55
N ALA A 120 0.97 21.43 24.23
CA ALA A 120 1.35 20.14 23.64
C ALA A 120 0.43 19.77 22.46
N PHE A 121 -0.89 19.89 22.63
CA PHE A 121 -1.86 19.67 21.55
C PHE A 121 -1.69 20.66 20.39
N LEU A 122 -1.49 21.94 20.69
CA LEU A 122 -1.25 22.95 19.65
C LEU A 122 0.03 22.67 18.86
N TYR A 123 1.11 22.27 19.55
CA TYR A 123 2.35 21.88 18.91
C TYR A 123 2.14 20.65 18.02
N ALA A 124 1.47 19.62 18.51
CA ALA A 124 1.20 18.40 17.76
C ALA A 124 0.35 18.65 16.49
N PHE A 125 -0.62 19.57 16.59
CA PHE A 125 -1.44 19.99 15.45
C PHE A 125 -0.61 20.62 14.31
N ALA A 126 0.48 21.31 14.63
CA ALA A 126 1.37 21.88 13.62
C ALA A 126 2.04 20.78 12.77
N GLY A 127 2.51 19.70 13.39
CA GLY A 127 3.14 18.57 12.69
C GLY A 127 2.20 17.78 11.78
N GLN A 128 0.90 17.76 12.09
CA GLN A 128 -0.08 17.04 11.28
C GLN A 128 -0.29 17.66 9.91
N ARG A 129 -0.14 18.98 9.77
CA ARG A 129 -0.27 19.65 8.47
C ARG A 129 0.79 19.18 7.48
N ASP A 130 2.04 19.07 7.93
CA ASP A 130 3.13 18.60 7.09
C ASP A 130 2.94 17.14 6.69
N ASN A 131 2.50 16.30 7.63
CA ASN A 131 2.17 14.90 7.35
C ASN A 131 0.99 14.76 6.38
N ALA A 132 -0.05 15.59 6.50
CA ALA A 132 -1.18 15.58 5.56
C ALA A 132 -0.74 15.90 4.13
N LEU A 133 0.19 16.84 3.93
CA LEU A 133 0.74 17.14 2.61
C LEU A 133 1.56 15.97 2.05
N ARG A 134 2.39 15.34 2.88
CA ARG A 134 3.16 14.14 2.50
C ARG A 134 2.25 12.99 2.08
N LEU A 135 1.21 12.69 2.87
CA LEU A 135 0.25 11.63 2.57
C LEU A 135 -0.56 11.91 1.31
N ASN A 136 -0.98 13.16 1.09
CA ASN A 136 -1.68 13.54 -0.13
C ASN A 136 -0.82 13.34 -1.38
N TYR A 137 0.47 13.72 -1.30
CA TYR A 137 1.43 13.45 -2.37
C TYR A 137 1.56 11.94 -2.64
N LEU A 138 1.79 11.13 -1.60
CA LEU A 138 1.96 9.68 -1.74
C LEU A 138 0.72 8.99 -2.33
N ARG A 139 -0.47 9.35 -1.85
CA ARG A 139 -1.75 8.81 -2.35
C ARG A 139 -1.97 9.17 -3.81
N TRP A 140 -1.72 10.44 -4.17
CA TRP A 140 -1.86 10.90 -5.55
C TRP A 140 -0.87 10.21 -6.50
N ASP A 141 0.39 10.08 -6.07
CA ASP A 141 1.41 9.44 -6.89
C ASP A 141 1.14 7.94 -7.08
N ALA A 142 0.81 7.22 -6.00
CA ALA A 142 0.46 5.80 -6.07
C ALA A 142 -0.73 5.53 -7.00
N ALA A 143 -1.79 6.35 -6.94
CA ALA A 143 -2.94 6.21 -7.82
C ALA A 143 -2.61 6.47 -9.30
N ARG A 144 -1.60 7.31 -9.58
CA ARG A 144 -1.22 7.68 -10.95
C ARG A 144 -0.22 6.70 -11.56
N ARG A 145 0.64 6.03 -10.77
CA ARG A 145 1.72 5.19 -11.30
C ARG A 145 1.22 4.00 -12.11
N LEU A 146 0.13 3.36 -11.68
CA LEU A 146 -0.44 2.17 -12.34
C LEU A 146 -1.59 2.48 -13.33
N GLN A 147 -1.64 3.69 -13.88
CA GLN A 147 -2.66 4.05 -14.88
C GLN A 147 -2.12 3.94 -16.31
N ASP A 148 -2.89 3.35 -17.23
CA ASP A 148 -2.61 3.29 -18.67
C ASP A 148 -2.25 4.68 -19.24
N LYS A 149 -1.02 4.81 -19.75
CA LYS A 149 -0.51 6.05 -20.34
C LYS A 149 -0.86 6.24 -21.81
N GLY A 150 -1.56 5.28 -22.42
CA GLY A 150 -1.87 5.27 -23.84
C GLY A 150 -0.60 5.32 -24.67
N SER A 151 -0.65 5.92 -25.85
CA SER A 151 0.52 6.02 -26.75
C SER A 151 1.51 7.14 -26.39
N THR A 152 1.43 7.72 -25.18
CA THR A 152 2.32 8.81 -24.78
C THR A 152 3.73 8.29 -24.47
N PRO A 153 4.81 9.06 -24.74
CA PRO A 153 6.16 8.69 -24.32
C PRO A 153 6.22 8.48 -22.81
N PHE A 154 6.63 7.29 -22.40
CA PHE A 154 6.56 6.87 -21.00
C PHE A 154 7.80 6.05 -20.62
N VAL A 155 8.37 6.37 -19.46
CA VAL A 155 9.49 5.66 -18.85
C VAL A 155 9.03 5.24 -17.46
N VAL A 156 9.24 3.98 -17.12
CA VAL A 156 8.81 3.39 -15.86
C VAL A 156 9.84 2.36 -15.42
N ASN A 157 10.03 2.23 -14.11
CA ASN A 157 10.64 1.02 -13.57
C ASN A 157 9.58 -0.09 -13.62
N ILE A 158 9.68 -0.98 -14.62
CA ILE A 158 8.64 -1.99 -14.86
C ILE A 158 8.56 -3.02 -13.73
N GLU A 159 9.69 -3.32 -13.09
CA GLU A 159 9.76 -4.23 -11.94
C GLU A 159 8.95 -3.67 -10.76
N GLU A 160 9.20 -2.40 -10.39
CA GLU A 160 8.44 -1.72 -9.33
C GLU A 160 6.93 -1.66 -9.65
N ALA A 161 6.59 -1.33 -10.90
CA ALA A 161 5.19 -1.26 -11.32
C ALA A 161 4.49 -2.64 -11.25
N ALA A 162 5.17 -3.70 -11.69
CA ALA A 162 4.63 -5.05 -11.64
C ALA A 162 4.45 -5.55 -10.20
N ILE A 163 5.42 -5.29 -9.32
CA ILE A 163 5.36 -5.67 -7.91
C ILE A 163 4.22 -4.93 -7.18
N GLU A 164 4.03 -3.64 -7.47
CA GLU A 164 2.96 -2.84 -6.87
C GLU A 164 1.56 -3.23 -7.35
N ASN A 165 1.43 -3.79 -8.54
CA ASN A 165 0.13 -4.13 -9.09
C ASN A 165 -0.49 -5.31 -8.33
N ASP A 166 -1.62 -5.07 -7.67
CA ASP A 166 -2.39 -6.10 -6.95
C ASP A 166 -3.66 -6.56 -7.67
N THR A 167 -4.00 -5.93 -8.80
CA THR A 167 -5.15 -6.36 -9.61
C THR A 167 -4.78 -7.59 -10.43
N PHE A 168 -5.80 -8.36 -10.83
CA PHE A 168 -5.58 -9.46 -11.77
C PHE A 168 -4.97 -8.98 -13.10
N ARG A 169 -5.45 -7.84 -13.63
CA ARG A 169 -4.87 -7.23 -14.83
C ARG A 169 -5.01 -5.71 -14.80
N THR A 170 -3.92 -5.00 -15.10
CA THR A 170 -3.92 -3.54 -15.32
C THR A 170 -3.17 -3.23 -16.61
N ALA A 171 -3.81 -2.53 -17.55
CA ALA A 171 -3.11 -1.95 -18.69
C ALA A 171 -2.24 -0.78 -18.21
N LEU A 172 -0.94 -0.83 -18.49
CA LEU A 172 0.02 0.21 -18.11
C LEU A 172 0.33 1.15 -19.29
N TRP A 173 0.34 0.61 -20.50
CA TRP A 173 0.59 1.37 -21.73
C TRP A 173 -0.06 0.69 -22.92
N THR A 174 -0.90 1.41 -23.66
CA THR A 174 -1.55 0.91 -24.88
C THR A 174 -1.28 1.83 -26.06
N GLY A 175 -0.48 1.38 -27.03
CA GLY A 175 -0.23 2.07 -28.30
C GLY A 175 -0.85 1.35 -29.49
N ASP A 176 -0.47 1.72 -30.71
CA ASP A 176 -1.06 1.12 -31.92
C ASP A 176 -0.46 -0.25 -32.31
N HIS A 177 0.71 -0.58 -31.76
CA HIS A 177 1.50 -1.75 -32.17
C HIS A 177 1.91 -2.66 -31.02
N LEU A 178 1.80 -2.19 -29.78
CA LEU A 178 2.04 -3.02 -28.61
C LEU A 178 1.23 -2.53 -27.41
N GLN A 179 0.98 -3.41 -26.47
CA GLN A 179 0.38 -3.11 -25.18
C GLN A 179 1.20 -3.75 -24.08
N VAL A 180 1.36 -3.05 -22.96
CA VAL A 180 1.97 -3.56 -21.74
C VAL A 180 0.90 -3.66 -20.65
N THR A 181 0.75 -4.85 -20.08
CA THR A 181 -0.13 -5.10 -18.93
C THR A 181 0.68 -5.61 -17.74
N LEU A 182 0.14 -5.38 -16.55
CA LEU A 182 0.62 -5.90 -15.27
C LEU A 182 -0.41 -6.87 -14.74
N MET A 183 0.02 -7.93 -14.06
CA MET A 183 -0.89 -8.91 -13.47
C MET A 183 -0.36 -9.41 -12.11
N SER A 184 -1.30 -9.61 -11.19
CA SER A 184 -1.09 -10.32 -9.92
C SER A 184 -1.88 -11.61 -9.95
N ILE A 185 -1.19 -12.75 -9.92
CA ILE A 185 -1.82 -14.07 -9.95
C ILE A 185 -1.74 -14.69 -8.56
N ASP A 186 -2.89 -14.90 -7.94
CA ASP A 186 -2.97 -15.49 -6.61
C ASP A 186 -2.41 -16.92 -6.57
N VAL A 187 -2.09 -17.38 -5.36
CA VAL A 187 -1.50 -18.72 -5.15
C VAL A 187 -2.45 -19.81 -5.64
N GLY A 188 -1.98 -20.65 -6.56
CA GLY A 188 -2.76 -21.73 -7.15
C GLY A 188 -3.69 -21.30 -8.29
N ASP A 189 -3.83 -19.99 -8.54
CA ASP A 189 -4.52 -19.46 -9.71
C ASP A 189 -3.58 -19.45 -10.94
N ASP A 190 -4.17 -19.12 -12.08
CA ASP A 190 -3.50 -19.06 -13.38
C ASP A 190 -3.93 -17.83 -14.18
N ILE A 191 -3.14 -17.47 -15.19
CA ILE A 191 -3.46 -16.35 -16.11
C ILE A 191 -4.75 -16.64 -16.89
N GLY A 192 -4.96 -17.89 -17.30
CA GLY A 192 -6.04 -18.30 -18.17
C GLY A 192 -5.49 -19.01 -19.39
N LEU A 193 -6.20 -20.03 -19.87
CA LEU A 193 -5.82 -20.72 -21.11
C LEU A 193 -6.24 -19.87 -22.30
N GLU A 194 -5.26 -19.23 -22.93
CA GLU A 194 -5.45 -18.24 -23.99
C GLU A 194 -4.82 -18.72 -25.31
N VAL A 195 -5.27 -18.13 -26.43
CA VAL A 195 -4.61 -18.24 -27.74
C VAL A 195 -4.86 -16.95 -28.52
N HIS A 196 -3.79 -16.38 -29.08
CA HIS A 196 -3.92 -15.20 -29.93
C HIS A 196 -3.51 -15.54 -31.37
N PRO A 197 -4.44 -15.62 -32.34
CA PRO A 197 -4.15 -16.09 -33.70
C PRO A 197 -3.09 -15.28 -34.45
N THR A 198 -2.92 -14.01 -34.11
CA THR A 198 -2.07 -13.05 -34.86
C THR A 198 -1.11 -12.25 -33.99
N THR A 199 -1.12 -12.48 -32.67
CA THR A 199 -0.39 -11.67 -31.69
C THR A 199 0.68 -12.53 -31.06
N ASP A 200 1.94 -12.10 -31.17
CA ASP A 200 2.98 -12.64 -30.32
C ASP A 200 2.83 -12.01 -28.93
N GLN A 201 3.06 -12.80 -27.89
CA GLN A 201 3.04 -12.35 -26.52
C GLN A 201 4.36 -12.65 -25.84
N PHE A 202 4.82 -11.70 -25.05
CA PHE A 202 5.94 -11.84 -24.15
C PHE A 202 5.42 -11.69 -22.72
N ILE A 203 5.79 -12.60 -21.82
CA ILE A 203 5.48 -12.49 -20.39
C ILE A 203 6.78 -12.58 -19.62
N ARG A 204 6.97 -11.71 -18.62
CA ARG A 204 8.08 -11.78 -17.68
C ARG A 204 7.57 -11.89 -16.26
N ILE A 205 8.18 -12.78 -15.49
CA ILE A 205 7.91 -12.97 -14.07
C ILE A 205 8.88 -12.08 -13.29
N GLU A 206 8.36 -11.09 -12.56
CA GLU A 206 9.16 -10.24 -11.68
C GLU A 206 9.20 -10.78 -10.25
N GLU A 207 8.13 -11.41 -9.78
CA GLU A 207 8.09 -12.05 -8.46
C GLU A 207 7.32 -13.37 -8.49
N GLY A 208 7.77 -14.34 -7.70
CA GLY A 208 7.13 -15.65 -7.57
C GLY A 208 7.66 -16.68 -8.57
N GLN A 209 6.85 -17.72 -8.80
CA GLN A 209 7.18 -18.83 -9.68
C GLN A 209 5.92 -19.44 -10.29
N GLY A 210 6.02 -19.95 -11.50
CA GLY A 210 4.89 -20.55 -12.19
C GLY A 210 5.25 -21.71 -13.09
N LEU A 211 4.25 -22.53 -13.40
CA LEU A 211 4.32 -23.56 -14.43
C LEU A 211 3.79 -22.98 -15.73
N VAL A 212 4.68 -22.88 -16.73
CA VAL A 212 4.35 -22.43 -18.08
C VAL A 212 3.97 -23.65 -18.92
N GLU A 213 2.82 -23.58 -19.58
CA GLU A 213 2.30 -24.63 -20.45
C GLU A 213 1.96 -24.05 -21.82
N MET A 214 2.39 -24.70 -22.91
CA MET A 214 2.07 -24.26 -24.29
C MET A 214 1.86 -25.44 -25.24
N GLY A 215 1.07 -25.26 -26.30
CA GLY A 215 0.96 -26.23 -27.39
C GLY A 215 0.00 -25.84 -28.53
N ASP A 216 -0.02 -26.67 -29.57
CA ASP A 216 -0.75 -26.38 -30.82
C ASP A 216 -2.29 -26.39 -30.66
N THR A 217 -2.81 -27.02 -29.59
CA THR A 217 -4.25 -27.12 -29.36
C THR A 217 -4.57 -27.01 -27.88
N GLN A 218 -5.78 -26.55 -27.55
CA GLN A 218 -6.30 -26.43 -26.18
C GLN A 218 -6.14 -27.72 -25.34
N ASN A 219 -6.23 -28.90 -25.97
CA ASN A 219 -6.16 -30.19 -25.29
C ASN A 219 -4.77 -30.86 -25.35
N ASN A 220 -3.76 -30.20 -25.90
CA ASN A 220 -2.40 -30.74 -26.05
C ASN A 220 -1.35 -29.65 -25.84
N LEU A 221 -1.03 -29.36 -24.58
CA LEU A 221 0.05 -28.47 -24.16
C LEU A 221 1.35 -29.26 -24.02
N SER A 222 2.02 -29.51 -25.15
CA SER A 222 3.20 -30.39 -25.25
C SER A 222 4.47 -29.79 -24.64
N PHE A 223 4.52 -28.48 -24.45
CA PHE A 223 5.59 -27.77 -23.76
C PHE A 223 5.17 -27.48 -22.31
N ARG A 224 6.00 -27.87 -21.33
CA ARG A 224 5.80 -27.56 -19.92
C ARG A 224 7.14 -27.23 -19.27
N GLN A 225 7.24 -26.09 -18.61
CA GLN A 225 8.47 -25.66 -17.93
C GLN A 225 8.16 -24.79 -16.71
N ASN A 226 8.88 -25.02 -15.61
CA ASN A 226 8.85 -24.10 -14.47
C ASN A 226 9.64 -22.83 -14.81
N ALA A 227 9.05 -21.68 -14.49
CA ALA A 227 9.66 -20.36 -14.61
C ALA A 227 9.63 -19.67 -13.25
N TYR A 228 10.62 -18.81 -13.02
CA TYR A 228 10.85 -18.12 -11.75
C TYR A 228 11.00 -16.62 -12.01
N ALA A 229 11.13 -15.82 -10.95
CA ALA A 229 11.55 -14.42 -11.08
C ALA A 229 12.75 -14.29 -12.04
N ASP A 230 12.74 -13.20 -12.81
CA ASP A 230 13.63 -12.88 -13.95
C ASP A 230 13.44 -13.67 -15.24
N TYR A 231 12.58 -14.70 -15.26
CA TYR A 231 12.39 -15.50 -16.47
C TYR A 231 11.45 -14.78 -17.44
N ALA A 232 11.75 -14.92 -18.73
CA ALA A 232 10.93 -14.47 -19.83
C ALA A 232 10.31 -15.66 -20.56
N VAL A 233 9.07 -15.49 -20.99
CA VAL A 233 8.25 -16.48 -21.67
C VAL A 233 7.85 -15.88 -23.02
N MET A 234 8.32 -16.48 -24.11
CA MET A 234 8.00 -16.07 -25.47
C MET A 234 6.92 -16.97 -26.02
N ILE A 235 5.78 -16.39 -26.37
CA ILE A 235 4.58 -17.11 -26.84
C ILE A 235 4.33 -16.69 -28.28
N PRO A 236 4.56 -17.60 -29.25
CA PRO A 236 4.28 -17.31 -30.65
C PRO A 236 2.77 -17.18 -30.92
N ALA A 237 2.41 -16.35 -31.89
CA ALA A 237 1.05 -16.26 -32.40
C ALA A 237 0.48 -17.65 -32.77
N GLY A 238 -0.77 -17.90 -32.37
CA GLY A 238 -1.50 -19.15 -32.60
C GLY A 238 -1.21 -20.26 -31.59
N MET A 239 -0.30 -20.05 -30.63
CA MET A 239 0.01 -21.02 -29.59
C MET A 239 -0.98 -20.93 -28.43
N TRP A 240 -1.59 -22.06 -28.06
CA TRP A 240 -2.34 -22.14 -26.81
C TRP A 240 -1.36 -22.11 -25.65
N HIS A 241 -1.64 -21.31 -24.62
CA HIS A 241 -0.73 -21.15 -23.50
C HIS A 241 -1.46 -20.81 -22.19
N ASN A 242 -0.83 -21.16 -21.07
CA ASN A 242 -1.23 -20.72 -19.73
C ASN A 242 0.00 -20.67 -18.82
N ILE A 243 -0.08 -19.87 -17.75
CA ILE A 243 0.87 -19.88 -16.65
C ILE A 243 0.11 -19.98 -15.34
N THR A 244 0.39 -21.04 -14.57
CA THR A 244 -0.19 -21.24 -13.23
C THR A 244 0.82 -20.84 -12.16
N ASN A 245 0.40 -20.05 -11.18
CA ASN A 245 1.22 -19.74 -10.02
C ASN A 245 1.37 -21.00 -9.14
N THR A 246 2.60 -21.50 -9.04
CA THR A 246 2.96 -22.69 -8.24
C THR A 246 3.74 -22.34 -6.97
N GLY A 247 3.81 -21.05 -6.63
CA GLY A 247 4.46 -20.53 -5.43
C GLY A 247 3.57 -20.56 -4.19
N ASP A 248 4.03 -19.88 -3.16
CA ASP A 248 3.35 -19.64 -1.88
C ASP A 248 3.04 -18.15 -1.63
N ILE A 249 3.33 -17.30 -2.62
CA ILE A 249 3.00 -15.88 -2.67
C ILE A 249 2.33 -15.54 -4.02
N PRO A 250 1.60 -14.42 -4.13
CA PRO A 250 1.12 -13.93 -5.42
C PRO A 250 2.28 -13.77 -6.42
N MET A 251 2.08 -14.24 -7.65
CA MET A 251 3.06 -14.13 -8.72
C MET A 251 2.82 -12.81 -9.47
N LYS A 252 3.86 -11.98 -9.56
CA LYS A 252 3.81 -10.67 -10.23
C LYS A 252 4.44 -10.79 -11.61
N VAL A 253 3.66 -10.46 -12.64
CA VAL A 253 4.12 -10.53 -14.03
C VAL A 253 3.76 -9.25 -14.78
N TYR A 254 4.53 -8.96 -15.82
CA TYR A 254 4.07 -8.08 -16.88
C TYR A 254 4.02 -8.83 -18.20
N ALA A 255 3.06 -8.46 -19.05
CA ALA A 255 2.93 -9.00 -20.40
C ALA A 255 3.06 -7.88 -21.44
N ILE A 256 3.65 -8.21 -22.58
CA ILE A 256 3.67 -7.38 -23.78
C ILE A 256 2.94 -8.13 -24.88
N TYR A 257 1.90 -7.52 -25.41
CA TYR A 257 1.16 -7.98 -26.59
C TYR A 257 1.59 -7.15 -27.79
N ALA A 258 1.86 -7.77 -28.93
CA ALA A 258 2.15 -7.07 -30.19
C ALA A 258 1.42 -7.74 -31.37
N PRO A 259 0.29 -7.20 -31.87
CA PRO A 259 -0.37 -5.93 -31.52
C PRO A 259 -1.09 -5.91 -30.14
N PRO A 260 -1.64 -4.76 -29.68
CA PRO A 260 -2.46 -4.68 -28.47
C PRO A 260 -3.63 -5.66 -28.46
N GLU A 261 -3.95 -6.21 -27.28
CA GLU A 261 -5.02 -7.20 -27.11
C GLU A 261 -6.26 -6.63 -26.40
N HIS A 262 -6.06 -5.90 -25.30
CA HIS A 262 -7.16 -5.37 -24.48
C HIS A 262 -7.46 -3.90 -24.76
N PRO A 263 -8.67 -3.41 -24.47
CA PRO A 263 -8.99 -1.99 -24.56
C PRO A 263 -8.05 -1.08 -23.76
N PHE A 264 -7.88 0.16 -24.22
CA PHE A 264 -7.16 1.19 -23.48
C PHE A 264 -7.79 1.40 -22.09
N GLY A 265 -6.96 1.44 -21.05
CA GLY A 265 -7.40 1.68 -19.68
C GLY A 265 -8.06 0.47 -19.00
N THR A 266 -7.90 -0.74 -19.55
CA THR A 266 -8.40 -1.98 -18.92
C THR A 266 -7.82 -2.15 -17.52
N VAL A 267 -8.70 -2.34 -16.54
CA VAL A 267 -8.38 -2.78 -15.18
C VAL A 267 -9.38 -3.87 -14.81
N HIS A 268 -8.87 -5.04 -14.49
CA HIS A 268 -9.62 -6.17 -13.94
C HIS A 268 -9.10 -6.40 -12.51
N GLU A 269 -9.89 -5.99 -11.51
CA GLU A 269 -9.55 -6.18 -10.10
C GLU A 269 -9.38 -7.67 -9.79
N THR A 270 -10.28 -8.50 -10.33
CA THR A 270 -10.28 -9.95 -10.12
C THR A 270 -10.21 -10.75 -11.42
N LYS A 271 -9.79 -12.02 -11.31
CA LYS A 271 -9.86 -12.97 -12.43
C LYS A 271 -11.28 -13.13 -12.97
N ALA A 272 -12.28 -13.06 -12.11
CA ALA A 272 -13.69 -13.13 -12.52
C ALA A 272 -14.09 -11.95 -13.41
N ASP A 273 -13.59 -10.74 -13.15
CA ASP A 273 -13.84 -9.57 -13.99
C ASP A 273 -13.21 -9.74 -15.37
N ALA A 274 -12.01 -10.30 -15.44
CA ALA A 274 -11.33 -10.61 -16.70
C ALA A 274 -12.12 -11.63 -17.54
N ILE A 275 -12.54 -12.74 -16.92
CA ILE A 275 -13.36 -13.77 -17.59
C ILE A 275 -14.68 -13.18 -18.09
N ALA A 276 -15.31 -12.29 -17.32
CA ALA A 276 -16.56 -11.64 -17.71
C ALA A 276 -16.39 -10.64 -18.87
N ALA A 277 -15.19 -10.07 -19.06
CA ALA A 277 -14.89 -9.15 -20.16
C ALA A 277 -14.53 -9.87 -21.47
N GLU A 278 -14.07 -11.11 -21.41
CA GLU A 278 -13.60 -11.91 -22.56
C GLU A 278 -14.63 -12.93 -23.07
N GLY A 279 -15.73 -13.15 -22.34
CA GLY A 279 -16.85 -14.05 -22.70
C GLY A 279 -17.99 -13.38 -23.46
#